data_AF-A0A6I1JJ98-F1
#
_entry.id   AF-A0A6I1JJ98-F1
#
_cell.length_a   1.000
_cell.length_b   1.000
_cell.length_c   1.000
_cell.angle_alpha   90.00
_cell.angle_beta   90.00
_cell.angle_gamma   90.00
#
_symmetry.space_group_name_H-M   'P 1'
#
loop_
_entity.id
_entity.type
_entity.pdbx_description
1 polymer ?
#
loop_
_entity_poly.entity_id
_entity_poly.type
_entity_poly.pdbx_seq_one_letter_code
_entity_poly.pdbx_strand_id
1 'polypeptide(L)'
;MTRREPPEDPPTTYTVGYGKPPVATRFQKGKSGNPNGRPAKASVAKSLDGSLIDAVLDLSRQLVTVREGDDHRQISGRAVVLKSIMKSAASGNSRSQRHMMELIAEAEAAEAAQIDEEHRVWARYVQMKKAEIADCKRRGVTPPRMVPHPDDIYILDGKPVVFVGPRTEREADELDKLARLNEALLVHQGWELDELPDSADGVTPPTLAECLFNHINPSLPARMRFSDEKATERMLFMGMFSRRRQKQMALEAWAKAFPDYTINLKKLPNIIEIMRSAGIDSPLSDAWAKRFDVSTTS
;
A
#
# COMPACT_ATOMS: atom_id res chain seq x y z
N MET A 1 60.86 19.07 54.58
CA MET A 1 60.40 18.36 55.80
C MET A 1 59.78 19.38 56.72
N THR A 2 58.45 19.38 56.87
CA THR A 2 57.72 20.20 57.85
C THR A 2 56.84 19.25 58.65
N ARG A 3 57.19 19.06 59.93
CA ARG A 3 56.53 18.16 60.88
C ARG A 3 55.23 18.84 61.33
N ARG A 4 54.07 18.22 61.07
CA ARG A 4 52.78 18.65 61.66
C ARG A 4 52.70 18.11 63.10
N GLU A 5 52.37 19.00 64.04
CA GLU A 5 52.10 18.67 65.44
C GLU A 5 50.81 17.83 65.61
N PRO A 6 50.72 16.98 66.65
CA PRO A 6 49.53 16.17 66.90
C PRO A 6 48.40 17.03 67.52
N PRO A 7 47.12 16.68 67.29
CA PRO A 7 46.01 17.46 67.80
C PRO A 7 45.81 17.21 69.31
N GLU A 8 45.50 18.26 70.06
CA GLU A 8 45.17 18.21 71.49
C GLU A 8 43.88 17.40 71.76
N ASP A 9 43.89 16.65 72.86
CA ASP A 9 42.75 15.87 73.36
C ASP A 9 41.57 16.79 73.79
N PRO A 10 40.31 16.43 73.48
CA PRO A 10 39.16 17.29 73.78
C PRO A 10 38.67 17.14 75.24
N PRO A 11 38.00 18.16 75.79
CA PRO A 11 37.50 18.17 77.17
C PRO A 11 36.36 17.17 77.41
N THR A 12 36.44 16.48 78.54
CA THR A 12 35.65 15.31 78.96
C THR A 12 34.28 15.63 79.57
N THR A 13 33.39 16.36 78.87
CA THR A 13 31.98 16.51 79.31
C THR A 13 30.98 16.66 78.14
N TYR A 14 30.86 15.63 77.29
CA TYR A 14 29.80 15.59 76.26
C TYR A 14 28.54 14.85 76.77
N THR A 15 27.51 15.57 77.21
CA THR A 15 26.23 14.98 77.63
C THR A 15 25.39 14.56 76.41
N VAL A 16 25.17 13.25 76.27
CA VAL A 16 24.32 12.64 75.22
C VAL A 16 22.84 12.94 75.49
N GLY A 17 22.06 13.25 74.45
CA GLY A 17 20.63 13.57 74.55
C GLY A 17 19.93 13.56 73.19
N TYR A 18 18.66 13.95 73.14
CA TYR A 18 17.90 14.00 71.88
C TYR A 18 18.57 14.93 70.85
N GLY A 19 18.84 14.43 69.65
CA GLY A 19 19.62 15.15 68.61
C GLY A 19 21.12 15.29 68.88
N LYS A 20 21.65 14.68 69.96
CA LYS A 20 23.05 14.74 70.39
C LYS A 20 23.64 13.32 70.48
N PRO A 21 23.99 12.68 69.34
CA PRO A 21 24.51 11.31 69.34
C PRO A 21 25.87 11.21 70.05
N PRO A 22 26.22 10.09 70.70
CA PRO A 22 27.51 9.92 71.38
C PRO A 22 28.70 10.19 70.45
N VAL A 23 29.73 10.89 70.95
CA VAL A 23 30.91 11.24 70.13
C VAL A 23 31.63 9.98 69.62
N ALA A 24 31.70 8.94 70.44
CA ALA A 24 32.40 7.69 70.13
C ALA A 24 31.80 6.92 68.94
N THR A 25 30.52 7.14 68.59
CA THR A 25 29.82 6.38 67.54
C THR A 25 29.43 7.22 66.33
N ARG A 26 29.84 8.50 66.27
CA ARG A 26 29.58 9.36 65.10
C ARG A 26 30.44 8.92 63.93
N PHE A 27 29.85 8.97 62.74
CA PHE A 27 30.62 8.88 61.51
C PHE A 27 31.60 10.06 61.42
N GLN A 28 32.85 9.77 61.07
CA GLN A 28 33.85 10.80 60.85
C GLN A 28 33.47 11.63 59.62
N LYS A 29 33.50 12.97 59.74
CA LYS A 29 33.22 13.87 58.63
C LYS A 29 34.19 13.57 57.48
N GLY A 30 33.65 13.28 56.30
CA GLY A 30 34.42 12.91 55.10
C GLY A 30 34.70 11.41 54.94
N LYS A 31 34.27 10.56 55.89
CA LYS A 31 34.39 9.10 55.80
C LYS A 31 33.01 8.45 55.86
N SER A 32 32.58 7.84 54.76
CA SER A 32 31.35 7.06 54.72
C SER A 32 31.43 5.90 55.71
N GLY A 33 30.35 5.63 56.44
CA GLY A 33 30.21 4.44 57.29
C GLY A 33 30.21 3.12 56.52
N ASN A 34 30.00 3.19 55.20
CA ASN A 34 30.23 2.09 54.26
C ASN A 34 31.24 2.56 53.21
N PRO A 35 32.56 2.34 53.42
CA PRO A 35 33.61 2.77 52.51
C PRO A 35 33.49 2.15 51.11
N ASN A 36 32.93 0.94 51.02
CA ASN A 36 32.73 0.24 49.76
C ASN A 36 31.40 0.61 49.07
N GLY A 37 30.59 1.43 49.73
CA GLY A 37 29.27 1.83 49.25
C GLY A 37 28.38 0.65 48.89
N ARG A 38 27.29 0.95 48.19
CA ARG A 38 26.61 -0.07 47.39
C ARG A 38 27.43 -0.22 46.10
N PRO A 39 27.83 -1.43 45.69
CA PRO A 39 28.57 -1.61 44.44
C PRO A 39 27.79 -0.97 43.29
N ALA A 40 28.50 -0.24 42.42
CA ALA A 40 27.92 0.35 41.23
C ALA A 40 27.19 -0.74 40.46
N LYS A 41 25.94 -0.48 40.06
CA LYS A 41 25.16 -1.43 39.26
C LYS A 41 25.97 -1.64 37.98
N ALA A 42 26.62 -2.79 37.84
CA ALA A 42 27.34 -3.11 36.62
C ALA A 42 26.34 -2.93 35.47
N SER A 43 26.62 -2.02 34.55
CA SER A 43 25.93 -1.98 33.27
C SER A 43 26.41 -3.22 32.52
N VAL A 44 25.89 -4.37 32.92
CA VAL A 44 26.02 -5.59 32.15
C VAL A 44 25.15 -5.32 30.94
N ALA A 45 25.75 -4.73 29.90
CA ALA A 45 25.36 -5.09 28.56
C ALA A 45 25.50 -6.61 28.53
N LYS A 46 24.40 -7.32 28.80
CA LYS A 46 24.34 -8.77 28.72
C LYS A 46 24.54 -9.07 27.25
N SER A 47 25.79 -9.24 26.84
CA SER A 47 26.10 -9.83 25.55
C SER A 47 25.56 -11.24 25.64
N LEU A 48 24.43 -11.47 24.99
CA LEU A 48 23.95 -12.82 24.72
C LEU A 48 25.00 -13.48 23.83
N ASP A 49 25.32 -14.75 24.06
CA ASP A 49 26.11 -15.51 23.09
C ASP A 49 25.27 -15.76 21.82
N GLY A 50 25.94 -16.02 20.69
CA GLY A 50 25.25 -16.22 19.40
C GLY A 50 24.25 -17.38 19.43
N SER A 51 24.57 -18.46 20.14
CA SER A 51 23.71 -19.65 20.25
C SER A 51 22.39 -19.36 20.96
N LEU A 52 22.40 -18.52 22.00
CA LEU A 52 21.22 -18.11 22.73
C LEU A 52 20.39 -17.10 21.92
N ILE A 53 21.05 -16.19 21.19
CA ILE A 53 20.36 -15.28 20.27
C ILE A 53 19.56 -16.08 19.23
N ASP A 54 20.20 -17.05 18.59
CA ASP A 54 19.57 -17.88 17.56
C ASP A 54 18.39 -18.67 18.14
N ALA A 55 18.58 -19.34 19.28
CA ALA A 55 17.51 -20.09 19.94
C ALA A 55 16.30 -19.20 20.33
N VAL A 56 16.55 -17.98 20.83
CA VAL A 56 15.48 -17.02 21.16
C VAL A 56 14.78 -16.54 19.89
N LEU A 57 15.52 -16.23 18.84
CA LEU A 57 14.94 -15.79 17.57
C LEU A 57 14.09 -16.91 16.94
N ASP A 58 14.57 -18.15 16.94
CA ASP A 58 13.85 -19.30 16.39
C ASP A 58 12.55 -19.56 17.17
N LEU A 59 12.63 -19.61 18.50
CA LEU A 59 11.44 -19.76 19.34
C LEU A 59 10.45 -18.61 19.14
N SER A 60 10.95 -17.38 18.98
CA SER A 60 10.09 -16.21 18.75
C SER A 60 9.37 -16.25 17.40
N ARG A 61 9.93 -16.93 16.39
CA ARG A 61 9.36 -17.06 15.03
C ARG A 61 8.42 -18.26 14.93
N GLN A 62 8.63 -19.29 15.74
CA GLN A 62 7.84 -20.52 15.71
C GLN A 62 6.35 -20.24 15.91
N LEU A 63 5.51 -20.89 15.09
CA LEU A 63 4.06 -20.83 15.20
C LEU A 63 3.56 -21.67 16.38
N VAL A 64 2.64 -21.11 17.15
CA VAL A 64 1.98 -21.76 18.28
C VAL A 64 0.46 -21.60 18.11
N THR A 65 -0.29 -22.67 18.40
CA THR A 65 -1.75 -22.64 18.37
C THR A 65 -2.30 -21.92 19.59
N VAL A 66 -3.05 -20.83 19.37
CA VAL A 66 -3.73 -20.06 20.42
C VAL A 66 -5.25 -20.17 20.20
N ARG A 67 -5.99 -20.33 21.30
CA ARG A 67 -7.45 -20.33 21.29
C ARG A 67 -7.97 -18.90 21.46
N GLU A 68 -8.79 -18.42 20.53
CA GLU A 68 -9.50 -17.13 20.59
C GLU A 68 -11.01 -17.41 20.52
N GLY A 69 -11.68 -17.47 21.67
CA GLY A 69 -13.09 -17.87 21.73
C GLY A 69 -13.26 -19.35 21.34
N ASP A 70 -14.05 -19.58 20.29
CA ASP A 70 -14.28 -20.91 19.71
C ASP A 70 -13.33 -21.25 18.55
N ASP A 71 -12.54 -20.28 18.07
CA ASP A 71 -11.59 -20.47 16.98
C ASP A 71 -10.16 -20.75 17.49
N HIS A 72 -9.43 -21.57 16.72
CA HIS A 72 -8.00 -21.80 16.89
C HIS A 72 -7.21 -21.11 15.78
N ARG A 73 -6.23 -20.29 16.15
CA ARG A 73 -5.34 -19.61 15.19
C ARG A 73 -3.88 -19.92 15.50
N GLN A 74 -3.07 -20.10 14.47
CA GLN A 74 -1.63 -20.21 14.60
C GLN A 74 -1.00 -18.83 14.49
N ILE A 75 -0.28 -18.41 15.54
CA ILE A 75 0.47 -17.15 15.56
C ILE A 75 1.88 -17.40 16.11
N SER A 76 2.84 -16.56 15.74
CA SER A 76 4.23 -16.71 16.18
C SER A 76 4.39 -16.47 17.69
N GLY A 77 5.38 -17.11 18.32
CA GLY A 77 5.67 -16.94 19.75
C GLY A 77 5.84 -15.48 20.16
N ARG A 78 6.51 -14.65 19.35
CA ARG A 78 6.61 -13.19 19.57
C ARG A 78 5.24 -12.50 19.58
N ALA A 79 4.33 -12.89 18.70
CA ALA A 79 3.00 -12.31 18.62
C ALA A 79 2.15 -12.70 19.83
N VAL A 80 2.31 -13.91 20.36
CA VAL A 80 1.67 -14.34 21.62
C VAL A 80 2.11 -13.44 22.78
N VAL A 81 3.42 -13.19 22.91
CA VAL A 81 3.97 -12.33 23.97
C VAL A 81 3.46 -10.89 23.82
N LEU A 82 3.49 -10.31 22.62
CA LEU A 82 2.97 -8.96 22.36
C LEU A 82 1.47 -8.86 22.68
N LYS A 83 0.66 -9.85 22.30
CA LYS A 83 -0.77 -9.90 22.66
C LYS A 83 -0.98 -9.95 24.18
N SER A 84 -0.16 -10.72 24.91
CA SER A 84 -0.21 -10.78 26.38
C SER A 84 0.12 -9.42 27.01
N ILE A 85 1.17 -8.75 26.54
CA ILE A 85 1.55 -7.40 26.98
C ILE A 85 0.42 -6.41 26.68
N MET A 86 -0.15 -6.46 25.48
CA MET A 86 -1.28 -5.61 25.07
C MET A 86 -2.50 -5.82 25.96
N LYS A 87 -2.85 -7.08 26.26
CA LYS A 87 -3.94 -7.41 27.19
C LYS A 87 -3.69 -6.83 28.59
N SER A 88 -2.45 -6.95 29.09
CA SER A 88 -2.04 -6.39 30.38
C SER A 88 -2.06 -4.86 30.39
N ALA A 89 -1.67 -4.22 29.29
CA ALA A 89 -1.73 -2.76 29.13
C ALA A 89 -3.18 -2.28 29.10
N ALA A 90 -4.05 -2.96 28.34
CA ALA A 90 -5.47 -2.67 28.25
C ALA A 90 -6.19 -2.85 29.60
N SER A 91 -5.73 -3.77 30.44
CA SER A 91 -6.27 -3.97 31.80
C SER A 91 -5.76 -2.97 32.84
N GLY A 92 -4.99 -1.95 32.45
CA GLY A 92 -4.56 -0.86 33.35
C GLY A 92 -3.20 -1.04 34.02
N ASN A 93 -2.39 -2.03 33.62
CA ASN A 93 -1.03 -2.14 34.16
C ASN A 93 -0.14 -1.03 33.58
N SER A 94 0.24 -0.05 34.41
CA SER A 94 1.00 1.13 34.00
C SER A 94 2.36 0.81 33.36
N ARG A 95 3.04 -0.25 33.81
CA ARG A 95 4.33 -0.69 33.23
C ARG A 95 4.12 -1.29 31.84
N SER A 96 3.10 -2.12 31.67
CA SER A 96 2.74 -2.69 30.36
C SER A 96 2.25 -1.61 29.40
N GLN A 97 1.47 -0.63 29.89
CA GLN A 97 1.04 0.54 29.10
C GLN A 97 2.22 1.34 28.60
N ARG A 98 3.15 1.70 29.49
CA ARG A 98 4.35 2.43 29.10
C ARG A 98 5.16 1.68 28.05
N HIS A 99 5.43 0.39 28.29
CA HIS A 99 6.20 -0.42 27.34
C HIS A 99 5.50 -0.55 25.98
N MET A 100 4.18 -0.73 25.97
CA MET A 100 3.41 -0.79 24.72
C MET A 100 3.40 0.55 23.97
N MET A 101 3.26 1.68 24.68
CA MET A 101 3.34 3.00 24.04
C MET A 101 4.73 3.28 23.45
N GLU A 102 5.80 2.88 24.15
CA GLU A 102 7.18 2.96 23.64
C GLU A 102 7.34 2.12 22.35
N LEU A 103 6.84 0.87 22.35
CA LEU A 103 6.86 0.01 21.16
C LEU A 103 6.04 0.56 19.99
N ILE A 104 4.87 1.15 20.25
CA ILE A 104 4.05 1.77 19.21
C ILE A 104 4.77 2.97 18.60
N ALA A 105 5.32 3.86 19.44
CA ALA A 105 6.06 5.02 18.96
C ALA A 105 7.30 4.61 18.13
N GLU A 106 8.03 3.56 18.56
CA GLU A 106 9.15 3.00 17.79
C GLU A 106 8.68 2.41 16.46
N ALA A 107 7.55 1.70 16.44
CA ALA A 107 6.98 1.13 15.22
C ALA A 107 6.50 2.21 14.24
N GLU A 108 5.81 3.24 14.72
CA GLU A 108 5.36 4.39 13.93
C GLU A 108 6.55 5.17 13.35
N ALA A 109 7.60 5.39 14.15
CA ALA A 109 8.81 6.06 13.69
C ALA A 109 9.56 5.22 12.62
N ALA A 110 9.62 3.90 12.80
CA ALA A 110 10.23 3.00 11.82
C ALA A 110 9.42 2.94 10.52
N GLU A 111 8.08 2.90 10.61
CA GLU A 111 7.18 2.96 9.46
C GLU A 111 7.32 4.29 8.71
N ALA A 112 7.32 5.43 9.43
CA ALA A 112 7.54 6.75 8.84
C ALA A 112 8.90 6.84 8.11
N ALA A 113 9.98 6.35 8.74
CA ALA A 113 11.29 6.33 8.10
C ALA A 113 11.34 5.44 6.85
N GLN A 114 10.61 4.31 6.84
CA GLN A 114 10.50 3.46 5.67
C GLN A 114 9.72 4.14 4.54
N ILE A 115 8.62 4.82 4.87
CA ILE A 115 7.82 5.60 3.92
C ILE A 115 8.66 6.73 3.32
N ASP A 116 9.40 7.48 4.13
CA ASP A 116 10.27 8.57 3.67
C ASP A 116 11.36 8.07 2.70
N GLU A 117 11.97 6.92 3.01
CA GLU A 117 12.97 6.32 2.13
C GLU A 117 12.34 5.86 0.79
N GLU A 118 11.16 5.23 0.85
CA GLU A 118 10.41 4.84 -0.34
C GLU A 118 10.04 6.07 -1.20
N HIS A 119 9.55 7.14 -0.56
CA HIS A 119 9.24 8.42 -1.21
C HIS A 119 10.46 9.00 -1.90
N ARG A 120 11.63 8.98 -1.25
CA ARG A 120 12.88 9.48 -1.83
C ARG A 120 13.27 8.74 -3.12
N VAL A 121 13.16 7.42 -3.12
CA VAL A 121 13.46 6.57 -4.28
C VAL A 121 12.51 6.87 -5.43
N TRP A 122 11.20 6.87 -5.17
CA TRP A 122 10.20 7.05 -6.21
C TRP A 122 10.08 8.49 -6.70
N ALA A 123 10.29 9.50 -5.84
CA ALA A 123 10.34 10.89 -6.26
C ALA A 123 11.45 11.13 -7.29
N ARG A 124 12.63 10.54 -7.08
CA ARG A 124 13.72 10.58 -8.05
C ARG A 124 13.34 9.90 -9.36
N TYR A 125 12.71 8.71 -9.30
CA TYR A 125 12.25 8.00 -10.49
C TYR A 125 11.26 8.83 -11.31
N VAL A 126 10.21 9.36 -10.66
CA VAL A 126 9.17 10.17 -11.29
C VAL A 126 9.77 11.41 -11.93
N GLN A 127 10.66 12.13 -11.22
CA GLN A 127 11.33 13.30 -11.74
C GLN A 127 12.15 12.98 -13.00
N MET A 128 12.98 11.94 -12.95
CA MET A 128 13.82 11.52 -14.08
C MET A 128 12.98 11.14 -15.30
N LYS A 129 11.93 10.34 -15.11
CA LYS A 129 11.08 9.88 -16.22
C LYS A 129 10.20 10.98 -16.81
N LYS A 130 9.71 11.92 -15.99
CA LYS A 130 9.02 13.11 -16.49
C LYS A 130 9.94 14.00 -17.34
N ALA A 131 11.20 14.15 -16.93
CA ALA A 131 12.19 14.89 -17.73
C ALA A 131 12.47 14.21 -19.07
N GLU A 132 12.55 12.87 -19.10
CA GLU A 132 12.71 12.08 -20.32
C GLU A 132 11.51 12.25 -21.28
N ILE A 133 10.28 12.17 -20.76
CA ILE A 133 9.05 12.44 -21.54
C ILE A 133 9.07 13.86 -22.11
N ALA A 134 9.47 14.86 -21.30
CA ALA A 134 9.56 16.24 -21.75
C ALA A 134 10.64 16.45 -22.83
N ASP A 135 11.77 15.75 -22.76
CA ASP A 135 12.81 15.79 -23.81
C ASP A 135 12.32 15.16 -25.11
N CYS A 136 11.68 14.00 -25.04
CA CYS A 136 11.08 13.33 -26.19
C CYS A 136 10.05 14.24 -26.88
N LYS A 137 9.18 14.89 -26.09
CA LYS A 137 8.20 15.85 -26.59
C LYS A 137 8.87 17.06 -27.27
N ARG A 138 9.94 17.61 -26.69
CA ARG A 138 10.71 18.72 -27.32
C ARG A 138 11.34 18.32 -28.65
N ARG A 139 11.74 17.06 -28.79
CA ARG A 139 12.38 16.51 -30.00
C ARG A 139 11.38 15.95 -31.02
N GLY A 140 10.09 15.95 -30.71
CA GLY A 140 9.06 15.37 -31.58
C GLY A 140 9.15 13.85 -31.72
N VAL A 141 9.78 13.16 -30.77
CA VAL A 141 9.89 11.70 -30.75
C VAL A 141 8.93 11.12 -29.71
N THR A 142 8.36 9.95 -30.01
CA THR A 142 7.51 9.23 -29.07
C THR A 142 8.35 8.74 -27.89
N PRO A 143 7.96 9.03 -26.63
CA PRO A 143 8.65 8.49 -25.47
C PRO A 143 8.68 6.95 -25.50
N PRO A 144 9.77 6.30 -25.04
CA PRO A 144 9.78 4.85 -24.89
C PRO A 144 8.72 4.42 -23.86
N ARG A 145 8.29 3.15 -23.95
CA ARG A 145 7.42 2.55 -22.94
C ARG A 145 8.11 2.57 -21.57
N MET A 146 7.39 3.01 -20.55
CA MET A 146 7.89 3.11 -19.18
C MET A 146 6.98 2.30 -18.26
N VAL A 147 7.58 1.35 -17.54
CA VAL A 147 6.88 0.53 -16.55
C VAL A 147 7.65 0.61 -15.23
N PRO A 148 7.07 1.20 -14.17
CA PRO A 148 5.80 1.94 -14.13
C PRO A 148 5.86 3.32 -14.80
N HIS A 149 4.74 3.80 -15.34
CA HIS A 149 4.69 5.15 -15.93
C HIS A 149 4.68 6.23 -14.82
N PRO A 150 5.44 7.34 -14.94
CA PRO A 150 5.56 8.33 -13.86
C PRO A 150 4.25 9.03 -13.47
N ASP A 151 3.27 9.13 -14.38
CA ASP A 151 1.94 9.70 -14.07
C ASP A 151 1.00 8.74 -13.34
N ASP A 152 1.41 7.49 -13.12
CA ASP A 152 0.63 6.48 -12.39
C ASP A 152 1.12 6.25 -10.95
N ILE A 153 2.11 7.02 -10.52
CA ILE A 153 2.79 6.88 -9.23
C ILE A 153 2.40 8.07 -8.36
N TYR A 154 1.75 7.79 -7.24
CA TYR A 154 1.30 8.81 -6.29
C TYR A 154 2.08 8.70 -4.99
N ILE A 155 2.74 9.79 -4.65
CA ILE A 155 3.49 9.96 -3.40
C ILE A 155 2.62 10.83 -2.50
N LEU A 156 2.03 10.20 -1.48
CA LEU A 156 1.09 10.83 -0.54
C LEU A 156 1.70 10.86 0.85
N ASP A 157 1.57 11.98 1.54
CA ASP A 157 2.16 12.18 2.87
C ASP A 157 1.68 11.12 3.87
N GLY A 158 2.62 10.56 4.63
CA GLY A 158 2.38 9.51 5.61
C GLY A 158 1.83 8.19 5.06
N LYS A 159 1.86 7.96 3.73
CA LYS A 159 1.38 6.73 3.10
C LYS A 159 2.45 6.09 2.21
N PRO A 160 2.47 4.75 2.09
CA PRO A 160 3.28 4.07 1.08
C PRO A 160 2.95 4.57 -0.33
N VAL A 161 3.92 4.41 -1.24
CA VAL A 161 3.73 4.84 -2.64
C VAL A 161 2.62 4.04 -3.31
N VAL A 162 1.68 4.74 -3.94
CA VAL A 162 0.51 4.13 -4.59
C VAL A 162 0.75 4.04 -6.10
N PHE A 163 0.58 2.84 -6.65
CA PHE A 163 0.65 2.57 -8.09
C PHE A 163 -0.76 2.34 -8.63
N VAL A 164 -1.22 3.21 -9.52
CA VAL A 164 -2.51 3.05 -10.23
C VAL A 164 -2.32 2.31 -11.56
N GLY A 165 -1.10 2.29 -12.07
CA GLY A 165 -0.73 1.67 -13.33
C GLY A 165 0.13 0.42 -13.17
N PRO A 166 0.59 -0.14 -14.30
CA PRO A 166 1.29 -1.41 -14.30
C PRO A 166 2.68 -1.27 -13.69
N ARG A 167 3.09 -2.28 -12.92
CA ARG A 167 4.40 -2.38 -12.29
C ARG A 167 5.31 -3.38 -13.01
N THR A 168 4.74 -4.20 -13.88
CA THR A 168 5.45 -5.20 -14.69
C THR A 168 5.05 -5.12 -16.15
N GLU A 169 5.92 -5.60 -17.05
CA GLU A 169 5.62 -5.62 -18.50
C GLU A 169 4.35 -6.43 -18.80
N ARG A 170 4.15 -7.54 -18.08
CA ARG A 170 2.94 -8.36 -18.20
C ARG A 170 1.66 -7.57 -17.88
N GLU A 171 1.63 -6.88 -16.74
CA GLU A 171 0.50 -6.02 -16.36
C GLU A 171 0.29 -4.89 -17.37
N ALA A 172 1.38 -4.35 -17.91
CA ALA A 172 1.30 -3.30 -18.91
C ALA A 172 0.71 -3.83 -20.22
N ASP A 173 1.02 -5.07 -20.62
CA ASP A 173 0.46 -5.70 -21.83
C ASP A 173 -1.03 -6.04 -21.66
N GLU A 174 -1.42 -6.49 -20.46
CA GLU A 174 -2.83 -6.67 -20.08
C GLU A 174 -3.58 -5.33 -20.15
N LEU A 175 -2.98 -4.26 -19.63
CA LEU A 175 -3.56 -2.93 -19.67
C LEU A 175 -3.67 -2.38 -21.10
N ASP A 176 -2.68 -2.64 -21.96
CA ASP A 176 -2.74 -2.24 -23.37
C ASP A 176 -3.86 -2.97 -24.13
N LYS A 177 -4.11 -4.24 -23.81
CA LYS A 177 -5.28 -4.97 -24.35
C LYS A 177 -6.58 -4.29 -23.92
N LEU A 178 -6.69 -3.94 -22.64
CA LEU A 178 -7.86 -3.27 -22.10
C LEU A 178 -8.08 -1.88 -22.73
N ALA A 179 -7.01 -1.13 -22.96
CA ALA A 179 -7.07 0.17 -23.63
C ALA A 179 -7.51 0.05 -25.09
N ARG A 180 -7.05 -0.97 -25.82
CA ARG A 180 -7.52 -1.25 -27.19
C ARG A 180 -8.98 -1.67 -27.22
N LEU A 181 -9.43 -2.49 -26.26
CA LEU A 181 -10.84 -2.84 -26.11
C LEU A 181 -11.68 -1.58 -25.87
N ASN A 182 -11.22 -0.69 -24.98
CA ASN A 182 -11.91 0.57 -24.69
C ASN A 182 -12.06 1.46 -25.95
N GLU A 183 -11.00 1.57 -26.76
CA GLU A 183 -11.04 2.25 -28.07
C GLU A 183 -12.06 1.58 -29.02
N ALA A 184 -12.06 0.25 -29.10
CA ALA A 184 -12.99 -0.49 -29.95
C ALA A 184 -14.45 -0.34 -29.52
N LEU A 185 -14.72 -0.30 -28.21
CA LEU A 185 -16.06 -0.07 -27.67
C LEU A 185 -16.58 1.33 -27.98
N LEU A 186 -15.75 2.36 -27.85
CA LEU A 186 -16.13 3.72 -28.22
C LEU A 186 -16.48 3.83 -29.72
N VAL A 187 -15.73 3.16 -30.58
CA VAL A 187 -16.01 3.12 -32.03
C VAL A 187 -17.23 2.26 -32.36
N HIS A 188 -17.46 1.19 -31.59
CA HIS A 188 -18.66 0.36 -31.73
C HIS A 188 -19.91 1.16 -31.36
N GLN A 189 -19.90 1.89 -30.24
CA GLN A 189 -21.06 2.65 -29.74
C GLN A 189 -21.68 3.55 -30.80
N GLY A 190 -20.89 4.34 -31.54
CA GLY A 190 -21.48 5.19 -32.57
C GLY A 190 -22.01 4.43 -33.79
N TRP A 191 -21.59 3.18 -34.05
CA TRP A 191 -22.28 2.33 -35.03
C TRP A 191 -23.59 1.75 -34.47
N GLU A 192 -23.60 1.32 -33.20
CA GLU A 192 -24.77 0.74 -32.51
C GLU A 192 -25.88 1.79 -32.31
N LEU A 193 -25.52 3.04 -31.99
CA LEU A 193 -26.46 4.14 -31.74
C LEU A 193 -27.37 4.42 -32.94
N ASP A 194 -26.85 4.47 -34.18
CA ASP A 194 -27.73 4.62 -35.36
C ASP A 194 -28.41 3.31 -35.82
N GLU A 195 -28.27 2.17 -35.12
CA GLU A 195 -29.18 1.01 -35.29
C GLU A 195 -30.38 1.04 -34.32
N LEU A 196 -30.33 1.85 -33.26
CA LEU A 196 -31.43 1.91 -32.30
C LEU A 196 -32.64 2.64 -32.89
N PRO A 197 -33.88 2.15 -32.67
CA PRO A 197 -35.07 2.86 -33.08
C PRO A 197 -35.18 4.19 -32.32
N ASP A 198 -35.77 5.19 -32.96
CA ASP A 198 -36.08 6.47 -32.31
C ASP A 198 -36.89 6.21 -31.04
N SER A 199 -36.41 6.77 -29.93
CA SER A 199 -37.09 6.64 -28.64
C SER A 199 -38.39 7.44 -28.65
N ALA A 200 -39.50 6.77 -28.33
CA ALA A 200 -40.81 7.41 -28.21
C ALA A 200 -40.84 8.54 -27.15
N ASP A 201 -39.97 8.44 -26.13
CA ASP A 201 -39.87 9.39 -25.02
C ASP A 201 -38.70 10.40 -25.22
N GLY A 202 -38.04 10.35 -26.37
CA GLY A 202 -36.86 11.19 -26.69
C GLY A 202 -35.58 10.80 -25.94
N VAL A 203 -35.59 9.72 -25.16
CA VAL A 203 -34.44 9.19 -24.42
C VAL A 203 -33.98 7.89 -25.05
N THR A 204 -32.89 7.94 -25.81
CA THR A 204 -32.28 6.73 -26.37
C THR A 204 -31.62 5.93 -25.26
N PRO A 205 -31.94 4.64 -25.07
CA PRO A 205 -31.29 3.81 -24.06
C PRO A 205 -29.80 3.65 -24.40
N PRO A 206 -28.92 3.49 -23.38
CA PRO A 206 -27.50 3.31 -23.63
C PRO A 206 -27.26 2.00 -24.36
N THR A 207 -26.34 2.02 -25.31
CA THR A 207 -25.98 0.81 -26.07
C THR A 207 -25.15 -0.14 -25.22
N LEU A 208 -24.95 -1.41 -25.62
CA LEU A 208 -24.06 -2.27 -24.84
C LEU A 208 -22.63 -1.73 -24.89
N ALA A 209 -22.17 -1.32 -26.07
CA ALA A 209 -20.83 -0.78 -26.23
C ALA A 209 -20.61 0.43 -25.30
N GLU A 210 -21.62 1.29 -25.14
CA GLU A 210 -21.62 2.38 -24.17
C GLU A 210 -21.52 1.89 -22.72
N CYS A 211 -22.34 0.91 -22.34
CA CYS A 211 -22.32 0.34 -20.99
C CYS A 211 -20.95 -0.25 -20.64
N LEU A 212 -20.35 -1.00 -21.56
CA LEU A 212 -19.04 -1.62 -21.38
C LEU A 212 -17.92 -0.57 -21.38
N PHE A 213 -17.99 0.42 -22.27
CA PHE A 213 -17.06 1.55 -22.29
C PHE A 213 -17.08 2.30 -20.95
N ASN A 214 -18.26 2.61 -20.42
CA ASN A 214 -18.41 3.30 -19.14
C ASN A 214 -17.92 2.47 -17.94
N HIS A 215 -17.81 1.15 -18.09
CA HIS A 215 -17.22 0.27 -17.08
C HIS A 215 -15.71 0.14 -17.20
N ILE A 216 -15.20 0.05 -18.43
CA ILE A 216 -13.77 -0.19 -18.70
C ILE A 216 -12.97 1.11 -18.65
N ASN A 217 -13.50 2.22 -19.19
CA ASN A 217 -12.78 3.48 -19.25
C ASN A 217 -12.31 3.96 -17.86
N PRO A 218 -13.11 3.88 -16.77
CA PRO A 218 -12.64 4.26 -15.43
C PRO A 218 -11.60 3.32 -14.81
N SER A 219 -11.44 2.09 -15.30
CA SER A 219 -10.45 1.14 -14.75
C SER A 219 -9.04 1.35 -15.31
N LEU A 220 -8.90 2.01 -16.46
CA LEU A 220 -7.60 2.40 -17.03
C LEU A 220 -6.93 3.50 -16.17
N PRO A 221 -5.62 3.74 -16.23
CA PRO A 221 -5.01 4.94 -15.64
C PRO A 221 -5.42 6.21 -16.37
N ALA A 222 -5.45 7.35 -15.68
CA ALA A 222 -5.95 8.64 -16.20
C ALA A 222 -5.40 9.03 -17.57
N ARG A 223 -4.10 8.76 -17.84
CA ARG A 223 -3.46 9.08 -19.13
C ARG A 223 -3.98 8.25 -20.32
N MET A 224 -4.60 7.10 -20.06
CA MET A 224 -5.13 6.17 -21.08
C MET A 224 -6.65 6.25 -21.21
N ARG A 225 -7.34 6.93 -20.29
CA ARG A 225 -8.79 7.13 -20.34
C ARG A 225 -9.15 8.12 -21.45
N PHE A 226 -10.29 7.91 -22.07
CA PHE A 226 -10.98 8.98 -22.76
C PHE A 226 -11.66 9.86 -21.71
N SER A 227 -11.43 11.17 -21.76
CA SER A 227 -12.31 12.14 -21.11
C SER A 227 -13.66 12.16 -21.83
N ASP A 228 -14.73 12.54 -21.14
CA ASP A 228 -16.06 12.69 -21.72
C ASP A 228 -16.03 13.56 -23.00
N GLU A 229 -15.31 14.69 -22.97
CA GLU A 229 -15.14 15.58 -24.13
C GLU A 229 -14.57 14.85 -25.37
N LYS A 230 -13.43 14.16 -25.20
CA LYS A 230 -12.79 13.36 -26.26
C LYS A 230 -13.67 12.20 -26.73
N ALA A 231 -14.39 11.56 -25.83
CA ALA A 231 -15.33 10.49 -26.19
C ALA A 231 -16.45 11.06 -27.07
N THR A 232 -17.05 12.18 -26.67
CA THR A 232 -18.07 12.90 -27.44
C THR A 232 -17.55 13.37 -28.79
N GLU A 233 -16.37 14.00 -28.84
CA GLU A 233 -15.73 14.43 -30.10
C GLU A 233 -15.55 13.24 -31.06
N ARG A 234 -15.07 12.10 -30.53
CA ARG A 234 -14.89 10.89 -31.32
C ARG A 234 -16.22 10.37 -31.85
N MET A 235 -17.26 10.34 -31.03
CA MET A 235 -18.61 9.92 -31.45
C MET A 235 -19.18 10.84 -32.54
N LEU A 236 -19.08 12.16 -32.36
CA LEU A 236 -19.51 13.15 -33.36
C LEU A 236 -18.74 12.96 -34.68
N PHE A 237 -17.42 12.72 -34.58
CA PHE A 237 -16.60 12.43 -35.75
C PHE A 237 -17.06 11.19 -36.50
N MET A 238 -17.45 10.13 -35.80
CA MET A 238 -18.01 8.94 -36.45
C MET A 238 -19.37 9.19 -37.11
N GLY A 239 -20.21 10.03 -36.50
CA GLY A 239 -21.50 10.45 -37.06
C GLY A 239 -21.39 11.17 -38.41
N MET A 240 -20.21 11.71 -38.75
CA MET A 240 -19.96 12.34 -40.06
C MET A 240 -19.80 11.32 -41.22
N PHE A 241 -19.64 10.03 -40.94
CA PHE A 241 -19.41 9.00 -41.96
C PHE A 241 -20.67 8.19 -42.27
N SER A 242 -20.68 7.57 -43.46
CA SER A 242 -21.76 6.65 -43.84
C SER A 242 -21.80 5.40 -42.94
N ARG A 243 -22.98 4.79 -42.80
CA ARG A 243 -23.19 3.54 -42.03
C ARG A 243 -22.21 2.43 -42.41
N ARG A 244 -21.94 2.28 -43.72
CA ARG A 244 -20.95 1.31 -44.23
C ARG A 244 -19.55 1.60 -43.67
N ARG A 245 -19.16 2.87 -43.63
CA ARG A 245 -17.84 3.29 -43.15
C ARG A 245 -17.73 3.17 -41.63
N GLN A 246 -18.76 3.55 -40.88
CA GLN A 246 -18.80 3.34 -39.43
C GLN A 246 -18.64 1.85 -39.06
N LYS A 247 -19.41 0.98 -39.71
CA LYS A 247 -19.28 -0.49 -39.52
C LYS A 247 -17.87 -0.98 -39.84
N GLN A 248 -17.29 -0.50 -40.94
CA GLN A 248 -15.91 -0.85 -41.30
C GLN A 248 -14.91 -0.39 -40.23
N MET A 249 -15.03 0.84 -39.74
CA MET A 249 -14.16 1.37 -38.68
C MET A 249 -14.30 0.59 -37.37
N ALA A 250 -15.52 0.18 -37.00
CA ALA A 250 -15.74 -0.68 -35.84
C ALA A 250 -15.05 -2.04 -36.02
N LEU A 251 -15.23 -2.70 -37.17
CA LEU A 251 -14.54 -3.97 -37.47
C LEU A 251 -13.01 -3.81 -37.43
N GLU A 252 -12.46 -2.73 -37.99
CA GLU A 252 -11.03 -2.41 -37.96
C GLU A 252 -10.52 -2.21 -36.52
N ALA A 253 -11.26 -1.48 -35.68
CA ALA A 253 -10.91 -1.26 -34.28
C ALA A 253 -10.94 -2.56 -33.47
N TRP A 254 -11.94 -3.41 -33.69
CA TRP A 254 -12.06 -4.71 -33.05
C TRP A 254 -10.98 -5.70 -33.49
N ALA A 255 -10.63 -5.72 -34.79
CA ALA A 255 -9.53 -6.53 -35.30
C ALA A 255 -8.17 -6.09 -34.74
N LYS A 256 -7.98 -4.79 -34.49
CA LYS A 256 -6.80 -4.26 -33.80
C LYS A 256 -6.76 -4.66 -32.32
N ALA A 257 -7.90 -4.67 -31.65
CA ALA A 257 -7.98 -5.03 -30.23
C ALA A 257 -7.79 -6.53 -30.00
N PHE A 258 -8.39 -7.36 -30.86
CA PHE A 258 -8.44 -8.82 -30.76
C PHE A 258 -8.12 -9.46 -32.12
N PRO A 259 -6.85 -9.46 -32.56
CA PRO A 259 -6.46 -9.91 -33.89
C PRO A 259 -6.70 -11.40 -34.12
N ASP A 260 -6.68 -12.20 -33.06
CA ASP A 260 -6.86 -13.65 -33.12
C ASP A 260 -8.35 -14.08 -33.15
N TYR A 261 -9.27 -13.11 -33.14
CA TYR A 261 -10.70 -13.36 -32.99
C TYR A 261 -11.50 -12.83 -34.16
N THR A 262 -12.50 -13.62 -34.59
CA THR A 262 -13.48 -13.17 -35.58
C THR A 262 -14.63 -12.49 -34.86
N ILE A 263 -14.84 -11.21 -35.17
CA ILE A 263 -15.79 -10.35 -34.46
C ILE A 263 -17.07 -10.22 -35.27
N ASN A 264 -18.19 -10.59 -34.64
CA ASN A 264 -19.52 -10.31 -35.16
C ASN A 264 -20.17 -9.19 -34.34
N LEU A 265 -20.13 -7.96 -34.88
CA LEU A 265 -20.69 -6.79 -34.23
C LEU A 265 -22.19 -6.91 -33.88
N LYS A 266 -22.93 -7.81 -34.54
CA LYS A 266 -24.37 -8.05 -34.27
C LYS A 266 -24.63 -9.13 -33.23
N LYS A 267 -23.62 -9.94 -32.87
CA LYS A 267 -23.78 -11.05 -31.91
C LYS A 267 -23.12 -10.70 -30.60
N LEU A 268 -23.91 -10.16 -29.68
CA LEU A 268 -23.56 -9.87 -28.29
C LEU A 268 -22.77 -10.99 -27.58
N PRO A 269 -23.19 -12.28 -27.69
CA PRO A 269 -22.50 -13.36 -26.99
C PRO A 269 -21.08 -13.58 -27.49
N ASN A 270 -20.84 -13.32 -28.78
CA ASN A 270 -19.52 -13.44 -29.38
C ASN A 270 -18.55 -12.41 -28.79
N ILE A 271 -18.99 -11.18 -28.55
CA ILE A 271 -18.16 -10.13 -27.95
C ILE A 271 -17.83 -10.46 -26.48
N ILE A 272 -18.82 -10.90 -25.71
CA ILE A 272 -18.64 -11.27 -24.31
C ILE A 272 -17.72 -12.49 -24.15
N GLU A 273 -17.90 -13.52 -25.01
CA GLU A 273 -17.05 -14.71 -25.01
C GLU A 273 -15.60 -14.38 -25.38
N ILE A 274 -15.40 -13.49 -26.37
CA ILE A 274 -14.07 -13.00 -26.75
C ILE A 274 -13.42 -12.26 -25.57
N MET A 275 -14.15 -11.36 -24.89
CA MET A 275 -13.65 -10.67 -23.71
C MET A 275 -13.23 -11.65 -22.60
N ARG A 276 -14.05 -12.66 -22.29
CA ARG A 276 -13.72 -13.70 -21.30
C ARG A 276 -12.51 -14.53 -21.72
N SER A 277 -12.45 -14.98 -22.97
CA SER A 277 -11.33 -15.77 -23.49
C SER A 277 -10.01 -14.98 -23.50
N ALA A 278 -10.09 -13.65 -23.59
CA ALA A 278 -8.96 -12.75 -23.47
C ALA A 278 -8.58 -12.41 -22.01
N GLY A 279 -9.26 -13.01 -21.03
CA GLY A 279 -9.02 -12.82 -19.60
C GLY A 279 -9.61 -11.54 -19.01
N ILE A 280 -10.60 -10.94 -19.68
CA ILE A 280 -11.27 -9.71 -19.24
C ILE A 280 -12.61 -10.10 -18.60
N ASP A 281 -12.59 -10.29 -17.28
CA ASP A 281 -13.79 -10.56 -16.48
C ASP A 281 -14.49 -9.26 -16.08
N SER A 282 -15.78 -9.14 -16.39
CA SER A 282 -16.62 -8.01 -15.96
C SER A 282 -17.91 -8.52 -15.31
N PRO A 283 -18.31 -8.03 -14.12
CA PRO A 283 -19.61 -8.32 -13.53
C PRO A 283 -20.78 -7.94 -14.45
N LEU A 284 -20.58 -6.95 -15.34
CA LEU A 284 -21.58 -6.58 -16.35
C LEU A 284 -21.73 -7.65 -17.42
N SER A 285 -20.67 -8.39 -17.75
CA SER A 285 -20.75 -9.50 -18.71
C SER A 285 -21.71 -10.59 -18.24
N ASP A 286 -21.72 -10.89 -16.94
CA ASP A 286 -22.61 -11.87 -16.33
C ASP A 286 -24.05 -11.36 -16.19
N ALA A 287 -24.22 -10.08 -15.83
CA ALA A 287 -25.53 -9.45 -15.76
C ALA A 287 -26.22 -9.36 -17.14
N TRP A 288 -25.44 -9.06 -18.20
CA TRP A 288 -25.94 -9.00 -19.57
C TRP A 288 -26.17 -10.38 -20.18
N ALA A 289 -25.29 -11.37 -19.93
CA ALA A 289 -25.53 -12.76 -20.36
C ALA A 289 -26.83 -13.34 -19.78
N LYS A 290 -27.18 -12.99 -18.54
CA LYS A 290 -28.46 -13.34 -17.90
C LYS A 290 -29.67 -12.61 -18.51
N ARG A 291 -29.49 -11.37 -19.00
CA ARG A 291 -30.59 -10.55 -19.56
C ARG A 291 -30.98 -10.94 -20.98
N PHE A 292 -30.06 -11.52 -21.75
CA PHE A 292 -30.29 -11.95 -23.15
C PHE A 292 -30.41 -13.48 -23.32
N ASP A 293 -30.53 -14.22 -22.22
CA ASP A 293 -30.68 -15.68 -22.15
C ASP A 293 -29.83 -16.45 -23.18
N VAL A 294 -28.51 -16.30 -23.10
CA VAL A 294 -27.58 -17.15 -23.84
C VAL A 294 -27.35 -18.43 -23.05
N SER A 295 -28.43 -19.16 -22.79
CA SER A 295 -28.38 -20.51 -22.25
C SER A 295 -29.13 -21.49 -23.16
N THR A 296 -29.09 -21.30 -24.47
CA THR A 296 -29.48 -22.35 -25.43
C THR A 296 -29.07 -21.98 -26.85
N THR A 297 -27.89 -22.42 -27.28
CA THR A 297 -27.70 -23.02 -28.62
C THR A 297 -26.28 -23.61 -28.69
N SER A 298 -26.20 -24.89 -28.34
CA SER A 298 -25.17 -25.81 -28.82
C SER A 298 -25.35 -26.09 -30.30
#